data_AF-A0A7C6QKY0-F1
#
_entry.id   AF-A0A7C6QKY0-F1
#
_cell.length_a   1.000
_cell.length_b   1.000
_cell.length_c   1.000
_cell.angle_alpha   90.00
_cell.angle_beta   90.00
_cell.angle_gamma   90.00
#
_symmetry.space_group_name_H-M   'P 1'
#
loop_
_entity.id
_entity.type
_entity.pdbx_description
1 polymer ?
#
loop_
_entity_poly.entity_id
_entity_poly.type
_entity_poly.pdbx_seq_one_letter_code
_entity_poly.pdbx_strand_id
1 'polypeptide(L)'
;MTRLLALQGADIICLPNAGEGREKGCFWESILRTRAIDNQVHIVAAVNGGRAMIVSPAGYILASSGKTKPGLAVAELNLSETMVNSAGQKVKGVYDKARRADTYGLLARHIWD
;
A
#
# COMPACT_ATOMS: atom_id res chain seq x y z
N MET A 1 7.15 6.73 3.64
CA MET A 1 7.76 5.41 3.32
C MET A 1 7.26 4.81 2.01
N THR A 2 5.98 4.39 1.89
CA THR A 2 5.46 3.70 0.68
C THR A 2 5.82 4.38 -0.64
N ARG A 3 5.65 5.71 -0.74
CA ARG A 3 5.98 6.45 -1.95
C ARG A 3 7.46 6.38 -2.36
N LEU A 4 8.37 6.45 -1.40
CA LEU A 4 9.80 6.41 -1.69
C LEU A 4 10.20 5.05 -2.27
N LEU A 5 9.69 3.97 -1.68
CA LEU A 5 9.93 2.60 -2.16
C LEU A 5 9.34 2.39 -3.56
N ALA A 6 8.12 2.87 -3.82
CA ALA A 6 7.51 2.79 -5.13
C ALA A 6 8.31 3.55 -6.21
N LEU A 7 8.82 4.75 -5.89
CA LEU A 7 9.73 5.48 -6.79
C LEU A 7 11.04 4.74 -7.07
N GLN A 8 11.51 3.93 -6.13
CA GLN A 8 12.68 3.08 -6.29
C GLN A 8 12.37 1.78 -7.05
N GLY A 9 11.15 1.64 -7.59
CA GLY A 9 10.76 0.52 -8.45
C GLY A 9 10.12 -0.66 -7.71
N ALA A 10 9.68 -0.48 -6.46
CA ALA A 10 9.00 -1.56 -5.74
C ALA A 10 7.63 -1.90 -6.37
N ASP A 11 7.40 -3.18 -6.67
CA ASP A 11 6.09 -3.71 -7.09
C ASP A 11 5.27 -4.27 -5.92
N ILE A 12 5.96 -4.66 -4.85
CA ILE A 12 5.40 -5.17 -3.59
C ILE A 12 6.07 -4.42 -2.44
N ILE A 13 5.26 -3.97 -1.47
CA ILE A 13 5.77 -3.39 -0.22
C ILE A 13 5.22 -4.19 0.96
N CYS A 14 6.14 -4.75 1.75
CA CYS A 14 5.82 -5.45 2.99
C CYS A 14 5.70 -4.45 4.15
N LEU A 15 4.63 -4.56 4.94
CA LEU A 15 4.35 -3.72 6.10
C LEU A 15 4.13 -4.58 7.35
N PRO A 16 5.21 -5.07 7.99
CA PRO A 16 5.13 -5.71 9.29
C PRO A 16 4.88 -4.66 10.37
N ASN A 17 3.99 -4.95 11.31
CA ASN A 17 3.64 -4.04 12.41
C ASN A 17 3.42 -4.79 13.72
N ALA A 18 3.85 -4.19 14.83
CA ALA A 18 3.42 -4.56 16.18
C ALA A 18 2.49 -3.46 16.68
N GLY A 19 1.21 -3.61 16.40
CA GLY A 19 0.15 -2.68 16.76
C GLY A 19 -0.26 -2.76 18.23
N GLU A 20 -0.90 -1.68 18.66
CA GLU A 20 -1.37 -1.46 20.03
C GLU A 20 -2.91 -1.38 20.12
N GLY A 21 -3.64 -1.61 19.02
CA GLY A 21 -5.11 -1.60 19.01
C GLY A 21 -5.74 -0.65 18.00
N ARG A 22 -4.99 0.32 17.44
CA ARG A 22 -5.51 1.32 16.48
C ARG A 22 -5.91 0.72 15.13
N GLU A 23 -5.39 -0.46 14.82
CA GLU A 23 -5.79 -1.27 13.68
C GLU A 23 -7.22 -1.85 13.78
N LYS A 24 -7.91 -1.64 14.91
CA LYS A 24 -9.33 -1.93 15.06
C LYS A 24 -10.18 -0.91 14.27
N GLY A 25 -11.21 -1.38 13.57
CA GLY A 25 -12.09 -0.52 12.76
C GLY A 25 -11.67 -0.42 11.29
N CYS A 26 -12.03 0.66 10.62
CA CYS A 26 -11.73 0.88 9.20
C CYS A 26 -10.29 1.34 8.94
N PHE A 27 -9.62 1.93 9.95
CA PHE A 27 -8.29 2.54 9.83
C PHE A 27 -7.27 1.63 9.11
N TRP A 28 -7.15 0.37 9.55
CA TRP A 28 -6.17 -0.56 9.01
C TRP A 28 -6.42 -0.81 7.52
N GLU A 29 -7.65 -1.19 7.16
CA GLU A 29 -8.01 -1.46 5.77
C GLU A 29 -7.87 -0.21 4.90
N SER A 30 -8.39 0.94 5.35
CA SER A 30 -8.35 2.19 4.60
C SER A 30 -6.91 2.58 4.24
N ILE A 31 -5.99 2.54 5.21
CA ILE A 31 -4.60 2.92 4.96
C ILE A 31 -3.91 1.97 3.99
N LEU A 32 -4.13 0.66 4.11
CA LEU A 32 -3.50 -0.31 3.22
C LEU A 32 -4.00 -0.15 1.77
N ARG A 33 -5.31 0.04 1.60
CA ARG A 33 -5.91 0.29 0.28
C ARG A 33 -5.42 1.60 -0.33
N THR A 34 -5.43 2.70 0.42
CA THR A 34 -4.90 3.99 -0.06
C THR A 34 -3.43 3.88 -0.44
N ARG A 35 -2.59 3.21 0.36
CA ARG A 35 -1.17 3.01 0.03
C ARG A 35 -0.99 2.22 -1.27
N ALA A 36 -1.77 1.16 -1.47
CA ALA A 36 -1.73 0.35 -2.68
C ALA A 36 -2.16 1.15 -3.92
N ILE A 37 -3.31 1.81 -3.84
CA ILE A 37 -3.91 2.61 -4.91
C ILE A 37 -2.99 3.77 -5.30
N ASP A 38 -2.61 4.63 -4.36
CA ASP A 38 -1.87 5.85 -4.69
C ASP A 38 -0.50 5.56 -5.32
N ASN A 39 0.12 4.44 -4.91
CA ASN A 39 1.47 4.09 -5.35
C ASN A 39 1.47 3.04 -6.47
N GLN A 40 0.32 2.47 -6.83
CA GLN A 40 0.18 1.41 -7.84
C GLN A 40 1.09 0.21 -7.56
N VAL A 41 1.05 -0.29 -6.31
CA VAL A 41 1.86 -1.41 -5.81
C VAL A 41 1.01 -2.37 -4.98
N HIS A 42 1.44 -3.62 -4.87
CA HIS A 42 0.86 -4.55 -3.91
C HIS A 42 1.32 -4.20 -2.49
N ILE A 43 0.40 -4.29 -1.53
CA ILE A 43 0.72 -4.15 -0.11
C ILE A 43 0.51 -5.49 0.58
N VAL A 44 1.57 -6.00 1.22
CA VAL A 44 1.51 -7.21 2.05
C VAL A 44 1.72 -6.77 3.49
N ALA A 45 0.66 -6.72 4.27
CA ALA A 45 0.71 -6.22 5.64
C ALA A 45 0.39 -7.31 6.65
N ALA A 46 1.07 -7.26 7.78
CA ALA A 46 0.83 -8.15 8.91
C ALA A 46 0.92 -7.34 10.20
N VAL A 47 -0.01 -7.58 11.12
CA VAL A 47 0.00 -7.01 12.46
C VAL A 47 -0.20 -8.11 13.49
N ASN A 48 0.32 -7.92 14.71
CA ASN A 48 0.14 -8.86 15.82
C ASN A 48 -1.36 -9.15 16.07
N GLY A 49 -1.69 -10.41 16.34
CA GLY A 49 -3.05 -10.82 16.74
C GLY A 49 -4.07 -10.92 15.61
N GLY A 50 -3.65 -10.89 14.33
CA GLY A 50 -4.50 -11.07 13.15
C GLY A 50 -4.40 -9.89 12.18
N ARG A 51 -5.39 -9.73 11.30
CA ARG A 51 -5.49 -8.67 10.28
C ARG A 51 -4.34 -8.64 9.27
N ALA A 52 -3.66 -9.77 9.05
CA ALA A 52 -2.80 -9.86 7.89
C ALA A 52 -3.66 -9.67 6.64
N MET A 53 -3.17 -8.87 5.69
CA MET A 53 -3.93 -8.47 4.52
C MET A 53 -2.99 -8.28 3.33
N ILE A 54 -3.41 -8.80 2.18
CA ILE A 54 -2.74 -8.60 0.90
C ILE A 54 -3.68 -7.76 0.03
N VAL A 55 -3.18 -6.63 -0.47
CA VAL A 55 -3.97 -5.65 -1.23
C VAL A 55 -3.33 -5.41 -2.59
N SER A 56 -4.14 -5.46 -3.66
CA SER A 56 -3.69 -5.22 -5.03
C SER A 56 -3.50 -3.73 -5.34
N PRO A 57 -2.79 -3.36 -6.43
CA PRO A 57 -2.65 -1.98 -6.90
C PRO A 57 -3.99 -1.25 -7.19
N ALA A 58 -5.07 -1.99 -7.44
CA ALA A 58 -6.41 -1.45 -7.58
C ALA A 58 -7.15 -1.28 -6.24
N GLY A 59 -6.50 -1.65 -5.14
CA GLY A 59 -7.05 -1.57 -3.79
C GLY A 59 -7.97 -2.73 -3.44
N TYR A 60 -8.00 -3.83 -4.20
CA TYR A 60 -8.76 -5.02 -3.83
C TYR A 60 -8.03 -5.81 -2.74
N ILE A 61 -8.76 -6.32 -1.76
CA ILE A 61 -8.21 -7.23 -0.75
C ILE A 61 -8.16 -8.61 -1.38
N LEU A 62 -6.96 -9.08 -1.69
CA LEU A 62 -6.73 -10.39 -2.31
C LEU A 62 -6.79 -11.53 -1.29
N ALA A 63 -6.33 -11.27 -0.06
CA ALA A 63 -6.40 -12.22 1.04
C ALA A 63 -6.40 -11.50 2.40
N SER A 64 -6.99 -12.15 3.40
CA SER A 64 -7.01 -11.67 4.79
C SER A 64 -6.98 -12.83 5.78
N SER A 65 -6.24 -12.70 6.88
CA SER A 65 -6.23 -13.69 7.96
C SER A 65 -7.41 -13.56 8.94
N GLY A 66 -8.38 -12.69 8.64
CA GLY A 66 -9.42 -12.30 9.59
C GLY A 66 -8.91 -11.35 10.68
N LYS A 67 -9.79 -10.93 11.61
CA LYS A 67 -9.50 -9.80 12.51
C LYS A 67 -8.89 -10.21 13.85
N THR A 68 -9.42 -11.20 14.55
CA THR A 68 -9.19 -11.32 16.01
C THR A 68 -8.31 -12.48 16.44
N LYS A 69 -7.91 -13.34 15.51
CA LYS A 69 -7.10 -14.53 15.80
C LYS A 69 -5.86 -14.54 14.91
N PRO A 70 -4.75 -15.16 15.38
CA PRO A 70 -3.63 -15.49 14.51
C PRO A 70 -4.11 -16.26 13.29
N GLY A 71 -3.50 -16.00 12.14
CA GLY A 71 -3.87 -16.66 10.89
C GLY A 71 -2.90 -16.32 9.76
N LEU A 72 -3.12 -16.96 8.62
CA LEU A 72 -2.30 -16.83 7.42
C LEU A 72 -3.15 -16.25 6.28
N ALA A 73 -2.58 -15.29 5.55
CA ALA A 73 -3.15 -14.77 4.30
C ALA A 73 -2.20 -15.13 3.15
N VAL A 74 -2.71 -15.77 2.11
CA VAL A 74 -1.95 -16.20 0.93
C VAL A 74 -2.68 -15.74 -0.31
N ALA A 75 -1.97 -15.16 -1.27
CA ALA A 75 -2.50 -14.76 -2.56
C ALA A 75 -1.41 -14.88 -3.64
N GLU A 76 -1.83 -15.19 -4.86
CA GLU A 76 -1.00 -15.05 -6.06
C GLU A 76 -1.05 -13.60 -6.54
N LEU A 77 0.10 -13.03 -6.90
CA LEU A 77 0.22 -11.63 -7.30
C LEU A 77 0.58 -11.51 -8.77
N ASN A 78 -0.25 -10.80 -9.53
CA ASN A 78 0.11 -10.38 -10.88
C ASN A 78 0.92 -9.08 -10.80
N LEU A 79 2.24 -9.15 -10.92
CA LEU A 79 3.12 -7.98 -10.82
C LEU A 79 2.92 -6.94 -11.95
N SER A 80 2.22 -7.32 -13.02
CA SER A 80 1.84 -6.41 -14.10
C SER A 80 0.50 -5.70 -13.89
N GLU A 81 -0.23 -6.04 -12.81
CA GLU A 81 -1.50 -5.41 -12.45
C GLU A 81 -1.33 -3.91 -12.20
N THR A 82 -2.27 -3.13 -12.71
CA THR A 82 -2.38 -1.69 -12.54
C THR A 82 -3.84 -1.32 -12.74
N MET A 83 -4.27 -0.21 -12.13
CA MET A 83 -5.56 0.36 -12.50
C MET A 83 -5.51 0.83 -13.96
N VAL A 84 -6.69 0.82 -14.60
CA VAL A 84 -6.91 1.40 -15.92
C VAL A 84 -7.95 2.50 -15.81
N ASN A 85 -7.74 3.61 -16.52
CA ASN A 85 -8.74 4.68 -16.58
C ASN A 85 -9.88 4.32 -17.55
N SER A 86 -10.86 5.21 -17.69
CA SER A 86 -12.01 5.03 -18.60
C SER A 86 -11.62 4.90 -20.08
N ALA A 87 -10.41 5.32 -20.47
CA ALA A 87 -9.86 5.18 -21.82
C ALA A 87 -9.01 3.90 -21.99
N GLY A 88 -8.97 3.02 -20.98
CA GLY A 88 -8.18 1.77 -21.02
C GLY A 88 -6.68 1.96 -20.80
N GLN A 89 -6.23 3.15 -20.39
CA GLN A 89 -4.80 3.44 -20.18
C GLN A 89 -4.38 3.04 -18.77
N LYS A 90 -3.20 2.42 -18.66
CA LYS A 90 -2.58 2.06 -17.39
C LYS A 90 -2.26 3.31 -16.55
N VAL A 91 -2.64 3.28 -15.28
CA VAL A 91 -2.44 4.38 -14.32
C VAL A 91 -1.03 4.37 -13.72
N LYS A 92 -0.37 3.20 -13.60
CA LYS A 92 1.01 3.10 -13.11
C LYS A 92 1.95 4.03 -13.89
N GLY A 93 2.69 4.88 -13.17
CA GLY A 93 3.57 5.90 -13.73
C GLY A 93 2.89 7.20 -14.19
N VAL A 94 1.55 7.26 -14.30
CA VAL A 94 0.84 8.52 -14.59
C VAL A 94 1.02 9.51 -13.44
N TYR A 95 0.86 9.05 -12.20
CA TYR A 95 1.06 9.90 -11.03
C TYR A 95 2.50 10.39 -10.91
N ASP A 96 3.49 9.59 -11.29
CA ASP A 96 4.89 10.01 -11.21
C ASP A 96 5.22 11.11 -12.24
N LYS A 97 4.56 11.11 -13.40
CA LYS A 97 4.67 12.20 -14.39
C LYS A 97 4.01 13.49 -13.92
N ALA A 98 2.91 13.40 -13.18
CA ALA A 98 2.17 14.56 -12.65
C ALA A 98 2.77 15.12 -11.36
N ARG A 99 3.71 14.42 -10.73
CA ARG A 99 4.34 14.86 -9.48
C ARG A 99 5.17 16.12 -9.65
N ARG A 100 5.16 16.94 -8.59
CA ARG A 100 5.95 18.17 -8.47
C ARG A 100 7.04 18.00 -7.42
N ALA A 101 8.01 17.15 -7.72
CA ALA A 101 9.08 16.80 -6.77
C ALA A 101 9.83 18.02 -6.24
N ASP A 102 9.98 19.06 -7.08
CA ASP A 102 10.53 20.37 -6.75
C ASP A 102 9.81 21.06 -5.59
N THR A 103 8.51 20.80 -5.40
CA THR A 103 7.70 21.43 -4.35
C THR A 103 7.70 20.67 -3.03
N TYR A 104 8.21 19.44 -3.00
CA TYR A 104 8.11 18.55 -1.82
C TYR A 104 9.34 18.61 -0.91
N GLY A 105 10.32 19.47 -1.18
CA GLY A 105 11.57 19.55 -0.42
C GLY A 105 11.39 19.74 1.10
N LEU A 106 10.31 20.40 1.53
CA LEU A 106 9.96 20.55 2.95
C LEU A 106 9.58 19.23 3.62
N LEU A 107 8.98 18.28 2.88
CA LEU A 107 8.59 16.97 3.41
C LEU A 107 9.79 16.03 3.60
N ALA A 108 10.93 16.36 3.00
CA ALA A 108 12.17 15.61 3.14
C ALA A 108 13.04 16.11 4.30
N ARG A 109 12.68 17.23 4.93
CA ARG A 109 13.39 17.74 6.12
C ARG A 109 13.05 16.89 7.34
N HIS A 110 14.03 16.64 8.18
CA HIS A 110 13.80 15.94 9.42
C HIS A 110 13.08 16.90 10.40
N ILE A 111 12.15 16.38 11.19
CA ILE A 111 11.33 17.19 12.12
C ILE A 111 12.17 17.71 13.31
N TRP A 112 13.41 17.23 13.42
CA TRP A 112 14.34 17.52 14.51
C TRP A 112 15.58 18.31 14.04
N ASP A 113 15.56 18.80 12.80
CA ASP A 113 16.50 19.82 12.30
C ASP A 113 15.92 21.22 12.58
#